data_AF-A0A8J6U0Q0-F1
#
_entry.id   AF-A0A8J6U0Q0-F1
#
_cell.length_a   1.000
_cell.length_b   1.000
_cell.length_c   1.000
_cell.angle_alpha   90.00
_cell.angle_beta   90.00
_cell.angle_gamma   90.00
#
_symmetry.space_group_name_H-M   'P 1'
#
loop_
_entity.id
_entity.type
_entity.pdbx_description
1 polymer ?
#
loop_
_entity_poly.entity_id
_entity_poly.type
_entity_poly.pdbx_seq_one_letter_code
_entity_poly.pdbx_strand_id
1 'polypeptide(L)'
;RRLVADGVVETIGGSVASLASTAAGLTATVRTAEATRTIPAAFVINCTGPAGVAQRDDGTLLPTLLSRGTVRTDPWGMGIDTAPDGAVLDRHGATSSSVFAIGPLRRGTLFESTAVPEIRTQAAMLSQRLLAAARAEAVPA
;
A
#
# COMPACT_ATOMS: atom_id res chain seq x y z
N ARG A 1 25.03 6.57 -16.15
CA ARG A 1 25.26 7.68 -17.11
C ARG A 1 25.67 7.19 -18.51
N ARG A 2 26.51 6.16 -18.65
CA ARG A 2 26.92 5.62 -19.96
C ARG A 2 25.74 5.21 -20.87
N LEU A 3 24.75 4.47 -20.36
CA LEU A 3 23.57 4.06 -21.15
C LEU A 3 22.73 5.23 -21.71
N VAL A 4 22.70 6.36 -21.00
CA VAL A 4 22.02 7.58 -21.48
C VAL A 4 22.87 8.27 -22.55
N ALA A 5 24.19 8.32 -22.36
CA ALA A 5 25.12 8.89 -23.35
C ALA A 5 25.15 8.06 -24.65
N ASP A 6 25.05 6.73 -24.53
CA ASP A 6 25.05 5.79 -25.66
C ASP A 6 23.66 5.72 -26.34
N GLY A 7 22.67 6.49 -25.88
CA GLY A 7 21.31 6.53 -26.46
C GLY A 7 20.44 5.29 -26.18
N VAL A 8 20.92 4.37 -25.34
CA VAL A 8 20.18 3.15 -24.96
C VAL A 8 19.04 3.45 -23.99
N VAL A 9 19.16 4.52 -23.20
CA VAL A 9 18.15 4.96 -22.22
C VAL A 9 17.78 6.41 -22.46
N GLU A 10 16.51 6.67 -22.77
CA GLU A 10 15.88 7.99 -22.68
C GLU A 10 15.24 8.15 -21.30
N THR A 11 15.42 9.32 -20.68
CA THR A 11 14.72 9.68 -19.43
C THR A 11 13.65 10.71 -19.74
N ILE A 12 12.41 10.43 -19.34
CA ILE A 12 11.27 11.31 -19.57
C ILE A 12 10.68 11.68 -18.20
N GLY A 13 10.69 12.97 -17.87
CA GLY A 13 10.03 13.49 -16.68
C GLY A 13 8.52 13.62 -16.92
N GLY A 14 7.70 13.00 -16.08
CA GLY A 14 6.24 13.07 -16.20
C GLY A 14 5.50 11.98 -15.43
N SER A 15 4.21 11.84 -15.71
CA SER A 15 3.34 10.80 -15.17
C SER A 15 2.76 9.94 -16.30
N VAL A 16 2.75 8.62 -16.13
CA VAL A 16 2.01 7.71 -17.03
C VAL A 16 0.52 7.91 -16.81
N ALA A 17 -0.19 8.34 -17.86
CA ALA A 17 -1.62 8.62 -17.83
C ALA A 17 -2.47 7.39 -18.20
N SER A 18 -2.01 6.58 -19.17
CA SER A 18 -2.68 5.35 -19.57
C SER A 18 -1.73 4.38 -20.27
N LEU A 19 -2.12 3.11 -20.26
CA LEU A 19 -1.51 2.04 -21.06
C LEU A 19 -2.62 1.39 -21.88
N ALA A 20 -2.37 1.17 -23.17
CA ALA A 20 -3.30 0.48 -24.06
C ALA A 20 -2.59 -0.63 -24.83
N SER A 21 -3.27 -1.78 -24.96
CA SER A 21 -2.87 -2.82 -25.90
C SER A 21 -3.46 -2.49 -27.27
N THR A 22 -2.63 -2.60 -28.30
CA THR A 22 -2.99 -2.38 -29.70
C THR A 22 -2.60 -3.61 -30.53
N ALA A 23 -3.04 -3.68 -31.77
CA ALA A 23 -2.62 -4.75 -32.69
C ALA A 23 -1.10 -4.76 -32.94
N ALA A 24 -0.41 -3.63 -32.75
CA ALA A 24 1.02 -3.47 -32.97
C ALA A 24 1.89 -3.61 -31.70
N GLY A 25 1.27 -3.88 -30.54
CA GLY A 25 1.96 -3.95 -29.24
C GLY A 25 1.34 -3.02 -28.19
N LEU A 26 2.14 -2.57 -27.22
CA LEU A 26 1.69 -1.68 -26.16
C LEU A 26 1.94 -0.22 -26.53
N THR A 27 1.11 0.67 -26.01
CA THR A 27 1.31 2.11 -26.11
C THR A 27 1.09 2.76 -24.76
N ALA A 28 2.07 3.56 -24.33
CA ALA A 28 2.01 4.34 -23.11
C ALA A 28 1.72 5.81 -23.42
N THR A 29 0.73 6.37 -22.75
CA THR A 29 0.47 7.81 -22.76
C THR A 29 1.16 8.44 -21.56
N VAL A 30 2.10 9.35 -21.78
CA VAL A 30 2.88 10.02 -20.74
C VAL A 30 2.59 11.51 -20.79
N ARG A 31 2.15 12.07 -19.66
CA ARG A 31 1.98 13.52 -19.50
C ARG A 31 3.26 14.12 -18.92
N THR A 32 3.92 14.98 -19.68
CA THR A 32 5.06 15.80 -19.25
C THR A 32 4.57 17.18 -18.81
N ALA A 33 5.48 18.08 -18.41
CA ALA A 33 5.12 19.45 -18.07
C ALA A 33 4.66 20.26 -19.30
N GLU A 34 5.12 19.89 -20.49
CA GLU A 34 4.90 20.62 -21.74
C GLU A 34 3.79 20.01 -22.59
N ALA A 35 3.67 18.68 -22.62
CA ALA A 35 2.78 17.99 -23.53
C ALA A 35 2.40 16.58 -23.05
N THR A 36 1.43 15.98 -23.75
CA THR A 36 1.18 14.54 -23.66
C THR A 36 1.90 13.84 -24.82
N ARG A 37 2.71 12.84 -24.50
CA ARG A 37 3.46 12.02 -25.45
C ARG A 37 2.88 10.61 -25.50
N THR A 38 2.85 10.03 -26.69
CA THR A 38 2.47 8.63 -26.93
C THR A 38 3.73 7.84 -27.27
N ILE A 39 4.04 6.81 -26.48
CA ILE A 39 5.27 6.02 -26.59
C ILE A 39 4.90 4.57 -26.92
N PRO A 40 5.21 4.08 -28.14
CA PRO A 40 5.05 2.67 -28.46
C PRO A 40 6.10 1.84 -27.71
N ALA A 41 5.69 0.69 -27.18
CA ALA A 41 6.57 -0.21 -26.45
C ALA A 41 6.22 -1.68 -26.74
N ALA A 42 7.24 -2.54 -26.83
CA ALA A 42 7.03 -3.98 -26.85
C ALA A 42 6.71 -4.53 -25.44
N PHE A 43 7.31 -3.93 -24.41
CA PHE A 43 7.14 -4.32 -23.01
C PHE A 43 7.06 -3.10 -22.11
N VAL A 44 6.29 -3.22 -21.02
CA VAL A 44 6.21 -2.22 -19.94
C VAL A 44 6.52 -2.91 -18.62
N ILE A 45 7.47 -2.36 -17.88
CA ILE A 45 7.82 -2.82 -16.53
C ILE A 45 7.28 -1.77 -15.55
N ASN A 46 6.34 -2.16 -14.70
CA ASN A 46 5.80 -1.26 -13.70
C ASN A 46 6.79 -1.11 -12.53
N CYS A 47 7.43 0.06 -12.47
CA CYS A 47 8.36 0.44 -11.40
C CYS A 47 7.80 1.57 -10.51
N THR A 48 6.48 1.78 -10.44
CA THR A 48 5.87 2.87 -9.65
C THR A 48 5.85 2.60 -8.14
N GLY A 49 6.54 1.56 -7.68
CA GLY A 49 6.46 1.09 -6.31
C GLY A 49 5.15 0.37 -6.00
N PRO A 50 4.97 -0.04 -4.74
CA PRO A 50 3.80 -0.79 -4.33
C PRO A 50 2.55 0.09 -4.31
N ALA A 51 1.43 -0.46 -4.80
CA ALA A 51 0.14 0.21 -4.75
C ALA A 51 -0.27 0.57 -3.31
N GLY A 52 -1.01 1.67 -3.19
CA GLY A 52 -1.69 2.08 -1.97
C GLY A 52 -2.73 1.05 -1.55
N VAL A 53 -3.13 1.08 -0.28
CA VAL A 53 -4.02 0.03 0.25
C VAL A 53 -5.39 0.01 -0.43
N ALA A 54 -5.92 1.18 -0.79
CA ALA A 54 -7.21 1.32 -1.47
C ALA A 54 -7.16 0.92 -2.96
N GLN A 55 -5.95 0.73 -3.50
CA GLN A 55 -5.72 0.30 -4.88
C GLN A 55 -5.49 -1.21 -4.99
N ARG A 56 -5.46 -1.92 -3.85
CA ARG A 56 -5.35 -3.38 -3.85
C ARG A 56 -6.70 -3.96 -4.26
N ASP A 57 -6.67 -4.77 -5.31
CA ASP A 57 -7.79 -5.58 -5.78
C ASP A 57 -7.58 -7.02 -5.29
N ASP A 58 -7.41 -7.19 -3.97
CA ASP A 58 -7.01 -8.44 -3.32
C ASP A 58 -8.18 -9.28 -2.81
N GLY A 59 -9.41 -8.94 -3.22
CA GLY A 59 -10.63 -9.58 -2.76
C GLY A 59 -11.36 -8.74 -1.71
N THR A 60 -12.65 -9.04 -1.58
CA THR A 60 -13.69 -8.16 -1.06
C THR A 60 -13.46 -7.56 0.34
N LEU A 61 -12.59 -8.13 1.17
CA LEU A 61 -12.46 -7.75 2.58
C LEU A 61 -12.02 -6.30 2.77
N LEU A 62 -10.85 -5.89 2.26
CA LEU A 62 -10.33 -4.53 2.47
C LEU A 62 -11.25 -3.46 1.88
N PRO A 63 -11.71 -3.57 0.62
CA PRO A 63 -12.71 -2.64 0.06
C PRO A 63 -14.02 -2.60 0.89
N THR A 64 -14.47 -3.72 1.44
CA THR A 64 -15.67 -3.77 2.30
C THR A 64 -15.44 -3.07 3.63
N LEU A 65 -14.29 -3.30 4.28
CA LEU A 65 -13.97 -2.65 5.55
C LEU A 65 -13.81 -1.13 5.39
N LEU A 66 -13.17 -0.70 4.29
CA LEU A 66 -13.03 0.71 3.94
C LEU A 66 -14.40 1.36 3.66
N SER A 67 -15.24 0.72 2.84
CA SER A 67 -16.58 1.25 2.52
C SER A 67 -17.52 1.31 3.73
N ARG A 68 -17.41 0.34 4.66
CA ARG A 68 -18.15 0.37 5.94
C ARG A 68 -17.58 1.37 6.94
N GLY A 69 -16.37 1.90 6.69
CA GLY A 69 -15.66 2.80 7.59
C GLY A 69 -15.18 2.12 8.89
N THR A 70 -15.11 0.78 8.92
CA THR A 70 -14.54 0.02 10.04
C THR A 70 -13.01 0.10 10.07
N VAL A 71 -12.41 0.47 8.94
CA VAL A 71 -11.02 0.90 8.82
C VAL A 71 -10.96 2.16 7.96
N ARG A 72 -9.91 2.98 8.10
CA ARG A 72 -9.59 4.08 7.19
C ARG A 72 -8.17 3.94 6.63
N THR A 73 -7.91 4.57 5.49
CA THR A 73 -6.54 4.71 4.98
C THR A 73 -5.77 5.70 5.83
N ASP A 74 -4.45 5.54 5.89
CA ASP A 74 -3.57 6.57 6.44
C ASP A 74 -3.61 7.85 5.56
N PRO A 75 -3.10 9.00 6.06
CA PRO A 75 -3.13 10.27 5.32
C PRO A 75 -2.44 10.24 3.94
N TRP A 76 -1.50 9.31 3.72
CA TRP A 76 -0.76 9.16 2.46
C TRP A 76 -1.33 8.08 1.54
N GLY A 77 -2.37 7.36 1.98
CA GLY A 77 -3.01 6.28 1.20
C GLY A 77 -2.13 5.04 0.97
N MET A 78 -1.00 4.93 1.68
CA MET A 78 -0.03 3.84 1.51
C MET A 78 -0.41 2.56 2.26
N GLY A 79 -1.27 2.66 3.27
CA GLY A 79 -1.65 1.62 4.23
C GLY A 79 -2.96 1.96 4.97
N ILE A 80 -3.33 1.12 5.93
CA ILE A 80 -4.41 1.35 6.90
C ILE A 80 -3.87 2.22 8.02
N ASP A 81 -4.69 3.18 8.45
CA ASP A 81 -4.37 4.00 9.61
C ASP A 81 -4.46 3.15 10.89
N THR A 82 -3.40 3.24 11.70
CA THR A 82 -3.24 2.40 12.89
C THR A 82 -2.69 3.19 14.05
N ALA A 83 -3.11 2.84 15.25
CA ALA A 83 -2.46 3.26 16.48
C ALA A 83 -1.05 2.62 16.58
N PRO A 84 -0.18 3.10 17.49
CA PRO A 84 1.19 2.59 17.62
C PRO A 84 1.28 1.07 17.86
N ASP A 85 0.26 0.52 18.51
CA ASP A 85 0.10 -0.89 18.83
C ASP A 85 -0.48 -1.75 17.68
N GLY A 86 -0.78 -1.14 16.53
CA GLY A 86 -1.35 -1.80 15.35
C GLY A 86 -2.88 -1.86 15.33
N ALA A 87 -3.59 -1.34 16.33
CA ALA A 87 -5.05 -1.28 16.30
C ALA A 87 -5.50 -0.41 15.13
N VAL A 88 -6.42 -0.91 14.29
CA VAL A 88 -6.93 -0.14 13.15
C VAL A 88 -7.82 0.99 13.63
N LEU A 89 -7.78 2.13 12.93
CA LEU A 89 -8.67 3.26 13.18
C LEU A 89 -9.88 3.20 12.25
N ASP A 90 -11.06 3.45 12.79
CA ASP A 90 -12.28 3.63 12.01
C ASP A 90 -12.31 5.00 11.32
N ARG A 91 -13.37 5.28 10.54
CA ARG A 91 -13.55 6.58 9.86
C ARG A 91 -13.56 7.79 10.79
N HIS A 92 -13.90 7.62 12.06
CA HIS A 92 -13.94 8.67 13.07
C HIS A 92 -12.62 8.77 13.86
N GLY A 93 -11.66 7.90 13.59
CA GLY A 93 -10.38 7.83 14.28
C GLY A 93 -10.44 7.04 15.60
N ALA A 94 -11.53 6.32 15.87
CA ALA A 94 -11.62 5.46 17.04
C ALA A 94 -10.79 4.20 16.82
N THR A 95 -10.00 3.82 17.82
CA THR A 95 -9.17 2.61 17.79
C THR A 95 -10.03 1.37 17.99
N SER A 96 -9.82 0.36 17.14
CA SER A 96 -10.47 -0.94 17.31
C SER A 96 -9.96 -1.67 18.55
N SER A 97 -10.87 -2.38 19.24
CA SER A 97 -10.53 -3.29 20.33
C SER A 97 -10.19 -4.71 19.87
N SER A 98 -10.55 -5.07 18.64
CA SER A 98 -10.50 -6.46 18.15
C SER A 98 -9.80 -6.65 16.80
N VAL A 99 -9.57 -5.57 16.05
CA VAL A 99 -8.96 -5.63 14.72
C VAL A 99 -7.61 -4.92 14.73
N PHE A 100 -6.58 -5.63 14.31
CA PHE A 100 -5.20 -5.17 14.28
C PHE A 100 -4.59 -5.41 12.90
N ALA A 101 -3.81 -4.46 12.42
CA ALA A 101 -2.99 -4.63 11.22
C ALA A 101 -1.52 -4.81 11.61
N ILE A 102 -0.82 -5.66 10.87
CA ILE A 102 0.64 -5.86 10.97
C ILE A 102 1.26 -5.85 9.57
N GLY A 103 2.55 -5.59 9.50
CA GLY A 103 3.32 -5.65 8.27
C GLY A 103 2.88 -4.61 7.23
N PRO A 104 2.86 -4.95 5.91
CA PRO A 104 2.72 -3.95 4.85
C PRO A 104 1.44 -3.11 4.91
N LEU A 105 0.41 -3.58 5.60
CA LEU A 105 -0.80 -2.80 5.86
C LEU A 105 -0.53 -1.55 6.70
N ARG A 106 0.53 -1.54 7.52
CA ARG A 106 0.91 -0.39 8.36
C ARG A 106 1.86 0.59 7.68
N ARG A 107 2.22 0.41 6.41
CA ARG A 107 3.24 1.22 5.73
C ARG A 107 2.96 2.73 5.76
N GLY A 108 1.69 3.11 5.84
CA GLY A 108 1.25 4.50 5.99
C GLY A 108 1.67 5.18 7.29
N THR A 109 1.70 4.43 8.39
CA THR A 109 2.08 4.91 9.72
C THR A 109 3.50 4.50 10.13
N LEU A 110 4.00 3.38 9.58
CA LEU A 110 5.33 2.84 9.83
C LEU A 110 5.92 2.29 8.53
N PHE A 111 6.70 3.13 7.83
CA PHE A 111 7.20 2.87 6.48
C PHE A 111 8.02 1.57 6.37
N GLU A 112 8.81 1.24 7.40
CA GLU A 112 9.67 0.04 7.44
C GLU A 112 8.92 -1.28 7.69
N SER A 113 7.58 -1.25 7.83
CA SER A 113 6.72 -2.44 8.05
C SER A 113 6.64 -3.40 6.86
N THR A 114 7.58 -3.37 5.92
CA THR A 114 7.69 -4.33 4.82
C THR A 114 8.76 -5.38 5.05
N ALA A 115 9.66 -5.19 6.02
CA ALA A 115 10.78 -6.09 6.29
C ALA A 115 10.39 -7.22 7.26
N VAL A 116 10.88 -8.44 7.00
CA VAL A 116 10.61 -9.63 7.84
C VAL A 116 10.96 -9.42 9.32
N PRO A 117 12.13 -8.84 9.70
CA PRO A 117 12.46 -8.64 11.11
C PRO A 117 11.43 -7.77 11.84
N GLU A 118 10.99 -6.69 11.19
CA GLU A 118 10.02 -5.75 11.74
C GLU A 118 8.64 -6.41 11.89
N ILE A 119 8.19 -7.15 10.88
CA ILE A 119 6.94 -7.91 10.93
C ILE A 119 6.93 -8.91 12.10
N ARG A 120 8.07 -9.57 12.37
CA ARG A 120 8.20 -10.50 13.49
C ARG A 120 8.06 -9.80 14.84
N THR A 121 8.67 -8.63 15.01
CA THR A 121 8.52 -7.81 16.23
C THR A 121 7.06 -7.42 16.44
N GLN A 122 6.38 -6.94 15.40
CA GLN A 122 4.96 -6.59 15.46
C GLN A 122 4.08 -7.79 15.84
N ALA A 123 4.32 -8.96 15.24
CA ALA A 123 3.59 -10.17 15.54
C ALA A 123 3.81 -10.61 17.01
N ALA A 124 5.04 -10.52 17.52
CA ALA A 124 5.35 -10.86 18.91
C ALA A 124 4.62 -9.92 19.90
N MET A 125 4.65 -8.60 19.65
CA MET A 125 3.95 -7.62 20.46
C MET A 125 2.43 -7.84 20.45
N LEU A 126 1.84 -8.07 19.28
CA LEU A 126 0.41 -8.35 19.15
C LEU A 126 0.02 -9.63 19.89
N SER A 127 0.83 -10.69 19.79
CA SER A 127 0.58 -11.96 20.47
C SER A 127 0.54 -11.79 22.00
N GLN A 128 1.49 -11.04 22.58
CA GLN A 128 1.51 -10.75 24.01
C GLN A 128 0.25 -10.01 24.47
N ARG A 129 -0.21 -9.03 23.68
CA ARG A 129 -1.43 -8.30 23.97
C ARG A 129 -2.67 -9.18 23.93
N LEU A 130 -2.81 -10.02 22.89
CA LEU A 130 -3.96 -10.91 22.75
C LEU A 130 -4.02 -11.91 23.91
N LEU A 131 -2.86 -12.45 24.34
CA LEU A 131 -2.78 -13.31 25.52
C LEU A 131 -3.18 -12.59 26.81
N ALA A 132 -2.77 -11.34 26.99
CA ALA A 132 -3.14 -10.54 28.15
C ALA A 132 -4.66 -10.26 28.17
N ALA A 133 -5.24 -9.90 27.03
CA ALA A 133 -6.69 -9.68 26.89
C ALA A 133 -7.49 -10.97 27.17
N ALA A 134 -7.10 -12.09 26.58
CA ALA A 134 -7.76 -13.38 26.80
C ALA A 134 -7.71 -13.83 28.27
N ARG A 135 -6.60 -13.54 28.98
CA ARG A 135 -6.49 -13.82 30.42
C ARG A 135 -7.41 -12.93 31.26
N ALA A 136 -7.56 -11.65 30.89
CA ALA A 136 -8.47 -10.74 31.56
C ALA A 136 -9.94 -11.16 31.39
N GLU A 137 -10.31 -11.69 30.23
CA GLU A 137 -11.65 -12.27 29.99
C GLU A 137 -11.87 -13.59 30.73
N ALA A 138 -10.80 -14.36 30.97
CA ALA A 138 -10.85 -15.67 31.62
C ALA A 138 -10.86 -15.62 33.16
N VAL A 139 -10.85 -14.44 33.78
CA VAL A 139 -11.08 -14.27 35.22
C VAL A 139 -12.56 -13.93 35.42
N PRO A 140 -13.43 -14.89 35.79
CA PRO A 140 -14.77 -14.56 36.26
C PRO A 140 -14.64 -13.92 37.64
N ALA A 141 -15.54 -12.97 37.92
CA ALA A 141 -15.77 -12.44 39.27
C ALA A 141 -16.21 -13.53 40.25
#